data_AF-A0A2V6KXV2-F1
#
_entry.id   AF-A0A2V6KXV2-F1
#
_cell.length_a   1.000
_cell.length_b   1.000
_cell.length_c   1.000
_cell.angle_alpha   90.00
_cell.angle_beta   90.00
_cell.angle_gamma   90.00
#
_symmetry.space_group_name_H-M   'P 1'
#
loop_
_entity.id
_entity.type
_entity.pdbx_description
1 polymer ?
#
loop_
_entity_poly.entity_id
_entity_poly.type
_entity_poly.pdbx_seq_one_letter_code
_entity_poly.pdbx_strand_id
1 'polypeptide(L)'
;SQLVSALQTSSLLVLGAMFWRQILAPREEQRISPAGAVLYLFSACVACSVLGILITFAPVSVCPIYATPPTDHLGILNLIQATWGFTTEKDQQIGGLLMWVPMCLVYLGAIVAQLSRWFAHPIASTPVTDKAL
;
A
#
# COMPACT_ATOMS: atom_id res chain seq x y z
N SER A 1 -13.76 -9.53 -21.05
CA SER A 1 -13.57 -8.73 -22.29
C SER A 1 -12.43 -7.76 -22.06
N GLN A 2 -11.69 -7.35 -23.10
CA GLN A 2 -10.53 -6.46 -22.93
C GLN A 2 -10.89 -5.09 -22.34
N LEU A 3 -12.10 -4.59 -22.63
CA LEU A 3 -12.62 -3.33 -22.08
C LEU A 3 -12.75 -3.37 -20.55
N VAL A 4 -13.19 -4.50 -19.97
CA VAL A 4 -13.35 -4.63 -18.51
C VAL A 4 -11.98 -4.58 -17.82
N SER A 5 -10.98 -5.30 -18.34
CA SER A 5 -9.61 -5.21 -17.79
C SER A 5 -9.04 -3.80 -17.92
N ALA A 6 -9.21 -3.14 -19.07
CA ALA A 6 -8.71 -1.78 -19.27
C ALA A 6 -9.35 -0.78 -18.30
N LEU A 7 -10.67 -0.87 -18.09
CA LEU A 7 -11.40 -0.04 -17.12
C LEU A 7 -10.98 -0.34 -15.67
N GLN A 8 -10.76 -1.60 -15.34
CA GLN A 8 -10.27 -1.99 -14.03
C GLN A 8 -8.87 -1.41 -13.77
N THR A 9 -7.92 -1.61 -14.68
CA THR A 9 -6.56 -1.09 -14.51
C THR A 9 -6.53 0.44 -14.50
N SER A 10 -7.30 1.11 -15.36
CA SER A 10 -7.34 2.57 -15.40
C SER A 10 -7.96 3.16 -14.13
N SER A 11 -9.06 2.59 -13.63
CA SER A 11 -9.69 3.05 -12.38
C SER A 11 -8.76 2.87 -11.18
N LEU A 12 -8.04 1.73 -11.09
CA LEU A 12 -7.04 1.50 -10.05
C LEU A 12 -5.91 2.53 -10.10
N LEU A 13 -5.39 2.83 -11.29
CA LEU A 13 -4.34 3.83 -11.48
C LEU A 13 -4.81 5.25 -11.11
N VAL A 14 -6.01 5.63 -11.54
CA VAL A 14 -6.58 6.95 -11.25
C VAL A 14 -6.80 7.13 -9.75
N LEU A 15 -7.42 6.14 -9.08
CA LEU A 15 -7.65 6.18 -7.64
C LEU A 15 -6.34 6.19 -6.85
N GLY A 16 -5.35 5.38 -7.26
CA GLY A 16 -4.02 5.38 -6.65
C GLY A 16 -3.28 6.72 -6.81
N ALA A 17 -3.38 7.35 -7.98
CA ALA A 17 -2.80 8.67 -8.21
C ALA A 17 -3.49 9.73 -7.35
N MET A 18 -4.82 9.69 -7.22
CA MET A 18 -5.57 10.62 -6.36
C MET A 18 -5.20 10.45 -4.88
N PHE A 19 -5.02 9.22 -4.42
CA PHE A 19 -4.56 8.90 -3.06
C PHE A 19 -3.22 9.57 -2.75
N TRP A 20 -2.22 9.35 -3.62
CA TRP A 20 -0.88 9.91 -3.42
C TRP A 20 -0.83 11.43 -3.61
N ARG A 21 -1.67 11.98 -4.49
CA ARG A 21 -1.74 13.43 -4.73
C ARG A 21 -2.06 14.20 -3.46
N GLN A 22 -2.90 13.65 -2.58
CA GLN A 22 -3.29 14.32 -1.33
C GLN A 22 -2.12 14.42 -0.32
N ILE A 23 -1.14 13.53 -0.42
CA ILE A 23 0.06 13.50 0.42
C ILE A 23 1.21 14.32 -0.21
N LEU A 24 1.43 14.20 -1.53
CA LEU A 24 2.55 14.84 -2.24
C LEU A 24 2.22 16.20 -2.86
N ALA A 25 0.99 16.72 -2.71
CA ALA A 25 0.50 17.91 -3.42
C ALA A 25 1.57 19.03 -3.51
N PRO A 26 1.91 19.59 -4.69
CA PRO A 26 3.01 20.55 -4.82
C PRO A 26 2.84 21.83 -3.99
N ARG A 27 1.60 22.18 -3.63
CA ARG A 27 1.26 23.37 -2.84
C ARG A 27 0.94 22.98 -1.40
N GLU A 28 1.62 23.58 -0.43
CA GLU A 28 1.37 23.34 1.01
C GLU A 28 -0.07 23.65 1.45
N GLU A 29 -0.71 24.65 0.83
CA GLU A 29 -2.10 25.05 1.11
C GLU A 29 -3.15 23.98 0.74
N GLN A 30 -2.80 23.05 -0.15
CA GLN A 30 -3.67 21.95 -0.57
C GLN A 30 -3.32 20.62 0.11
N ARG A 31 -2.25 20.58 0.91
CA ARG A 31 -1.86 19.38 1.68
C ARG A 31 -2.75 19.27 2.91
N ILE A 32 -3.15 18.04 3.24
CA ILE A 32 -3.74 17.77 4.55
C ILE A 32 -2.73 18.17 5.63
N SER A 33 -3.24 18.67 6.76
CA SER A 33 -2.43 18.93 7.95
C SER A 33 -1.54 17.72 8.27
N PRO A 34 -0.32 17.91 8.82
CA PRO A 34 0.58 16.81 9.14
C PRO A 34 -0.10 15.69 9.94
N ALA A 35 -0.90 16.06 10.96
CA ALA A 35 -1.68 15.11 11.75
C ALA A 35 -2.74 14.34 10.92
N GLY A 36 -3.45 15.01 10.02
CA GLY A 36 -4.44 14.35 9.16
C GLY A 36 -3.80 13.42 8.12
N ALA A 37 -2.62 13.77 7.59
CA ALA A 37 -1.86 12.90 6.69
C ALA A 37 -1.38 11.62 7.40
N VAL A 38 -0.97 11.73 8.67
CA VAL A 38 -0.61 10.57 9.50
C VAL A 38 -1.81 9.65 9.72
N LEU A 39 -2.97 10.19 10.11
CA LEU A 39 -4.19 9.40 10.30
C LEU A 39 -4.66 8.73 9.00
N TYR A 40 -4.54 9.42 7.88
CA TYR A 40 -4.89 8.91 6.56
C TYR A 40 -4.01 7.72 6.15
N LEU A 41 -2.69 7.89 6.24
CA LEU A 41 -1.72 6.82 5.95
C LEU A 41 -1.82 5.66 6.92
N PHE A 42 -2.09 5.92 8.21
CA PHE A 42 -2.30 4.89 9.20
C PHE A 42 -3.53 4.04 8.88
N SER A 43 -4.65 4.68 8.53
CA SER A 43 -5.88 3.98 8.13
C SER A 43 -5.66 3.14 6.87
N ALA A 44 -4.91 3.66 5.89
CA ALA A 44 -4.52 2.90 4.70
C ALA A 44 -3.63 1.70 5.03
N CYS A 45 -2.70 1.84 5.97
CA CYS A 45 -1.84 0.77 6.46
C CYS A 45 -2.64 -0.33 7.17
N VAL A 46 -3.60 0.04 8.01
CA VAL A 46 -4.51 -0.90 8.69
C VAL A 46 -5.35 -1.65 7.66
N ALA A 47 -5.99 -0.94 6.72
CA ALA A 47 -6.80 -1.55 5.68
C ALA A 47 -5.98 -2.53 4.81
N CYS A 48 -4.75 -2.15 4.44
CA CYS A 48 -3.83 -3.00 3.70
C CYS A 48 -3.42 -4.24 4.50
N SER A 49 -3.12 -4.09 5.79
CA SER A 49 -2.76 -5.20 6.68
C SER A 49 -3.92 -6.17 6.89
N VAL A 50 -5.13 -5.67 7.09
CA VAL A 50 -6.34 -6.49 7.21
C VAL A 50 -6.59 -7.27 5.92
N LEU A 51 -6.59 -6.59 4.77
CA LEU A 51 -6.76 -7.24 3.46
C LEU A 51 -5.70 -8.31 3.23
N GLY A 52 -4.46 -7.97 3.59
CA GLY A 52 -3.36 -8.90 3.53
C GLY A 52 -3.62 -10.16 4.35
N ILE A 53 -3.88 -10.02 5.66
CA ILE A 53 -4.13 -11.14 6.57
C ILE A 53 -5.26 -12.02 6.02
N LEU A 54 -6.33 -11.40 5.53
CA LEU A 54 -7.43 -12.10 4.91
C LEU A 54 -6.96 -12.94 3.72
N ILE A 55 -6.10 -12.43 2.83
CA ILE A 55 -5.59 -13.18 1.67
C ILE A 55 -4.66 -14.32 2.10
N THR A 56 -3.74 -14.09 3.04
CA THR A 56 -2.77 -15.11 3.48
C THR A 56 -3.44 -16.29 4.19
N PHE A 57 -4.53 -16.03 4.93
CA PHE A 57 -5.27 -17.07 5.65
C PHE A 57 -6.58 -17.49 4.97
N ALA A 58 -6.96 -16.88 3.84
CA ALA A 58 -8.14 -17.30 3.09
C ALA A 58 -7.94 -18.70 2.51
N PRO A 59 -8.97 -19.57 2.55
CA PRO A 59 -8.91 -20.87 1.92
C PRO A 59 -8.72 -20.72 0.40
N VAL A 60 -7.81 -21.53 -0.16
CA VAL A 60 -7.38 -21.51 -1.57
C VAL A 60 -8.56 -21.70 -2.55
N SER A 61 -9.66 -22.28 -2.08
CA SER A 61 -10.92 -22.46 -2.82
C SER A 61 -11.60 -21.15 -3.25
N VAL A 62 -11.27 -20.01 -2.64
CA VAL A 62 -11.85 -18.70 -2.98
C VAL A 62 -11.23 -18.12 -4.25
N CYS A 63 -10.02 -18.55 -4.62
CA CYS A 63 -9.35 -18.09 -5.83
C CYS A 63 -9.66 -19.02 -7.01
N PRO A 64 -10.48 -18.59 -8.01
CA PRO A 64 -10.82 -19.43 -9.16
C PRO A 64 -9.59 -19.83 -9.98
N ILE A 65 -8.50 -19.04 -9.91
CA ILE A 65 -7.22 -19.35 -10.58
C ILE A 65 -6.55 -20.62 -10.02
N TYR A 66 -6.80 -20.92 -8.74
CA TYR A 66 -6.23 -22.06 -8.02
C TYR A 66 -7.22 -23.22 -7.92
N ALA A 67 -8.53 -22.93 -7.91
CA ALA A 67 -9.59 -23.95 -7.93
C ALA A 67 -9.80 -24.56 -9.34
N THR A 68 -9.52 -23.82 -10.40
CA THR A 68 -9.57 -24.29 -11.79
C THR A 68 -8.28 -23.88 -12.48
N PRO A 69 -7.18 -24.65 -12.30
CA PRO A 69 -5.92 -24.31 -12.94
C PRO A 69 -6.13 -24.21 -14.46
N PRO A 70 -5.75 -23.08 -15.09
CA PRO A 70 -5.80 -22.94 -16.54
C PRO A 70 -5.06 -24.08 -17.20
N THR A 71 -5.51 -24.50 -18.38
CA THR A 71 -4.86 -25.57 -19.15
C THR A 71 -3.37 -25.24 -19.32
N ASP A 72 -2.52 -25.96 -18.59
CA ASP A 72 -1.08 -25.72 -18.57
C ASP A 72 -0.47 -26.20 -19.89
N HIS A 73 -0.53 -25.34 -20.90
CA HIS A 73 0.01 -25.64 -22.23
C HIS A 73 1.53 -25.87 -22.24
N LEU A 74 2.25 -25.44 -21.19
CA LEU A 74 3.71 -25.48 -21.11
C LEU A 74 4.23 -26.49 -20.07
N GLY A 75 3.36 -27.12 -19.28
CA GLY A 75 3.75 -28.06 -18.21
C GLY A 75 4.49 -27.40 -17.03
N ILE A 76 4.55 -26.07 -16.98
CA ILE A 76 5.34 -25.30 -16.01
C ILE A 76 4.73 -25.39 -14.62
N LEU A 77 3.40 -25.37 -14.50
CA LEU A 77 2.72 -25.49 -13.21
C LEU A 77 2.96 -26.88 -12.61
N ASN A 78 2.94 -27.92 -13.44
CA ASN A 78 3.26 -29.27 -12.98
C ASN A 78 4.73 -29.38 -12.53
N LEU A 79 5.68 -28.78 -13.26
CA LEU A 79 7.09 -28.74 -12.85
C LEU A 79 7.29 -28.02 -11.51
N ILE A 80 6.64 -26.87 -11.29
CA ILE A 80 6.76 -26.12 -10.03
C ILE A 80 6.14 -26.90 -8.85
N GLN A 81 4.99 -27.53 -9.06
CA GLN A 81 4.34 -28.29 -7.99
C GLN A 81 5.03 -29.63 -7.71
N ALA A 82 5.35 -30.40 -8.75
CA ALA A 82 5.91 -31.74 -8.63
C ALA A 82 7.43 -31.75 -8.37
N THR A 83 8.18 -30.79 -8.93
CA THR A 83 9.65 -30.77 -8.83
C THR A 83 10.15 -29.83 -7.74
N TRP A 84 9.51 -28.66 -7.57
CA TRP A 84 9.91 -27.67 -6.55
C TRP A 84 9.11 -27.79 -5.25
N GLY A 85 8.06 -28.60 -5.22
CA GLY A 85 7.25 -28.84 -4.02
C GLY A 85 6.45 -27.62 -3.56
N PHE A 86 6.22 -26.64 -4.44
CA PHE A 86 5.43 -25.45 -4.12
C PHE A 86 3.94 -25.79 -4.16
N THR A 87 3.34 -26.01 -2.98
CA THR A 87 1.89 -26.13 -2.85
C THR A 87 1.21 -24.79 -3.14
N THR A 88 0.03 -24.83 -3.76
CA THR A 88 -0.80 -23.65 -4.04
C THR A 88 -1.08 -22.78 -2.80
N GLU A 89 -1.20 -23.40 -1.63
CA GLU A 89 -1.36 -22.73 -0.33
C GLU A 89 -0.14 -21.86 0.04
N LYS A 90 1.07 -22.36 -0.24
CA LYS A 90 2.32 -21.65 0.06
C LYS A 90 2.49 -20.45 -0.86
N ASP A 91 2.14 -20.60 -2.15
CA ASP A 91 2.21 -19.51 -3.12
C ASP A 91 1.25 -18.37 -2.74
N GLN A 92 0.04 -18.69 -2.31
CA GLN A 92 -0.93 -17.70 -1.83
C GLN A 92 -0.45 -16.97 -0.56
N GLN A 93 0.15 -17.68 0.41
CA GLN A 93 0.69 -17.07 1.62
C GLN A 93 1.84 -16.11 1.32
N ILE A 94 2.75 -16.52 0.44
CA ILE A 94 3.89 -15.69 0.02
C ILE A 94 3.38 -14.48 -0.76
N GLY A 95 2.40 -14.66 -1.65
CA GLY A 95 1.76 -13.57 -2.37
C GLY A 95 1.11 -12.53 -1.45
N GLY A 96 0.36 -12.99 -0.44
CA GLY A 96 -0.25 -12.10 0.56
C GLY A 96 0.81 -11.34 1.37
N LEU A 97 1.86 -12.03 1.82
CA LEU A 97 2.96 -11.41 2.57
C LEU A 97 3.73 -10.40 1.72
N LEU A 98 4.07 -10.74 0.48
CA LEU A 98 4.77 -9.85 -0.46
C LEU A 98 3.91 -8.67 -0.89
N MET A 99 2.58 -8.79 -0.90
CA MET A 99 1.71 -7.67 -1.25
C MET A 99 1.68 -6.61 -0.14
N TRP A 100 1.42 -7.02 1.11
CA TRP A 100 1.15 -6.05 2.17
C TRP A 100 2.43 -5.56 2.85
N VAL A 101 3.42 -6.42 3.12
CA VAL A 101 4.59 -6.07 3.94
C VAL A 101 5.38 -4.90 3.35
N PRO A 102 5.79 -4.92 2.06
CA PRO A 102 6.48 -3.78 1.48
C PRO A 102 5.60 -2.54 1.41
N MET A 103 4.28 -2.69 1.21
CA MET A 103 3.38 -1.54 1.16
C MET A 103 3.25 -0.85 2.53
N CYS A 104 3.14 -1.61 3.62
CA CYS A 104 3.11 -1.07 4.97
C CYS A 104 4.41 -0.31 5.31
N LEU A 105 5.57 -0.80 4.85
CA LEU A 105 6.85 -0.09 4.99
C LEU A 105 6.86 1.26 4.27
N VAL A 106 6.30 1.32 3.05
CA VAL A 106 6.18 2.57 2.30
C VAL A 106 5.28 3.58 3.04
N TYR A 107 4.14 3.14 3.58
CA TYR A 107 3.25 4.01 4.36
C TYR A 107 3.91 4.51 5.65
N LEU A 108 4.62 3.65 6.36
CA LEU A 108 5.38 4.04 7.56
C LEU A 108 6.49 5.05 7.20
N GLY A 109 7.22 4.83 6.12
CA GLY A 109 8.23 5.77 5.63
C GLY A 109 7.64 7.15 5.32
N ALA A 110 6.47 7.20 4.68
CA ALA A 110 5.78 8.45 4.40
C ALA A 110 5.28 9.17 5.67
N ILE A 111 4.80 8.43 6.67
CA ILE A 111 4.42 8.96 7.99
C ILE A 111 5.63 9.61 8.68
N VAL A 112 6.75 8.89 8.73
CA VAL A 112 7.99 9.40 9.35
C VAL A 112 8.50 10.63 8.62
N ALA A 113 8.47 10.63 7.29
CA ALA A 113 8.85 11.80 6.48
C ALA A 113 7.96 13.01 6.81
N GLN A 114 6.64 12.83 6.94
CA GLN A 114 5.73 13.92 7.26
C GLN A 114 5.93 14.45 8.69
N LEU A 115 6.17 13.56 9.66
CA LEU A 115 6.51 13.96 11.03
C LEU A 115 7.84 14.73 11.07
N SER A 116 8.86 14.25 10.37
CA SER A 116 10.18 14.92 10.31
C SER A 116 10.06 16.34 9.75
N ARG A 117 9.25 16.55 8.70
CA ARG A 117 8.95 17.87 8.14
C ARG A 117 8.22 18.77 9.14
N TRP A 118 7.30 18.21 9.93
CA TRP A 118 6.54 18.98 10.90
C TRP A 118 7.43 19.46 12.06
N PHE A 119 8.29 18.58 12.59
CA PHE A 119 9.24 18.96 13.65
C PHE A 119 10.39 19.87 13.15
N ALA A 120 10.66 19.89 11.85
CA ALA A 120 11.66 20.77 11.26
C ALA A 120 11.21 22.23 11.12
N HIS A 121 9.91 22.56 11.33
CA HIS A 121 9.47 23.96 11.43
C HIS A 121 9.89 24.53 12.80
N PRO A 122 10.85 25.47 12.86
CA PRO A 122 11.30 26.03 14.11
C PRO A 122 10.18 26.87 14.74
N ILE A 123 9.97 26.68 16.05
CA ILE A 123 9.24 27.63 16.88
C ILE A 123 9.90 28.99 16.63
N ALA A 124 9.19 29.90 15.96
CA ALA A 124 9.64 31.26 15.78
C ALA A 124 9.95 31.81 17.18
N SER A 125 11.24 31.97 17.49
CA SER A 125 11.69 32.65 18.68
C SER A 125 11.05 34.03 18.66
N THR A 126 10.04 34.23 19.50
CA THR A 126 9.45 35.56 19.69
C THR A 126 10.58 36.50 20.08
N PRO A 127 10.83 37.58 19.32
CA PRO A 127 11.84 38.55 19.71
C PRO A 127 11.39 39.11 21.05
N VAL A 128 12.20 38.86 22.10
CA VAL A 128 12.07 39.56 23.38
C VAL A 128 12.16 41.04 23.04
N THR A 129 11.00 41.70 23.08
CA THR A 129 10.90 43.13 22.91
C THR A 129 11.50 43.74 24.16
N ASP A 130 12.80 44.01 24.09
CA ASP A 130 13.53 44.80 25.07
C ASP A 130 13.05 46.25 24.95
N LYS A 131 11.89 46.53 25.54
CA LYS A 131 11.42 47.89 25.83
C LYS A 131 11.67 48.17 27.30
N ALA A 132 12.95 48.27 27.64
CA ALA A 132 13.40 49.01 28.80
C ALA A 132 14.66 49.77 28.39
N LEU A 133 14.47 51.04 28.01
CA LEU A 133 15.31 52.21 28.31
C LEU A 133 14.77 53.43 27.55
#